data_AF-A0A923BMQ8-F1
#
_entry.id   AF-A0A923BMQ8-F1
#
_cell.length_a   1.000
_cell.length_b   1.000
_cell.length_c   1.000
_cell.angle_alpha   90.00
_cell.angle_beta   90.00
_cell.angle_gamma   90.00
#
_symmetry.space_group_name_H-M   'P 1'
#
loop_
_entity.id
_entity.type
_entity.pdbx_description
1 polymer ?
#
loop_
_entity_poly.entity_id
_entity_poly.type
_entity_poly.pdbx_seq_one_letter_code
_entity_poly.pdbx_strand_id
1 'polypeptide(L)' 'MAQNPLHFSIRFKNIRASKINGYPYLIHYTINKKNLTILILGVLHTSS' A
#
# COMPACT_ATOMS: atom_id res chain seq x y z
N MET A 1 -11.47 -8.23 -2.77
CA MET A 1 -11.56 -7.12 -3.73
C MET A 1 -10.58 -6.01 -3.35
N ALA A 2 -9.48 -5.87 -4.08
CA ALA A 2 -8.54 -4.75 -3.97
C ALA A 2 -8.66 -3.87 -5.23
N GLN A 3 -9.85 -3.34 -5.50
CA GLN A 3 -10.12 -2.52 -6.69
C GLN A 3 -10.02 -1.01 -6.40
N ASN A 4 -9.96 -0.62 -5.12
CA ASN A 4 -9.86 0.77 -4.73
C ASN A 4 -8.55 1.00 -3.95
N PRO A 5 -7.55 1.68 -4.53
CA PRO A 5 -6.30 1.97 -3.83
C PRO A 5 -6.49 2.97 -2.67
N LEU A 6 -7.64 3.64 -2.58
CA LEU A 6 -7.99 4.50 -1.45
C LEU A 6 -8.53 3.74 -0.23
N HIS A 7 -8.81 2.43 -0.37
CA HIS A 7 -9.43 1.61 0.67
C HIS A 7 -8.52 1.35 1.87
N PHE A 8 -7.20 1.45 1.69
CA PHE A 8 -6.23 1.14 2.74
C PHE A 8 -5.96 2.36 3.63
N SER A 9 -5.93 2.16 4.94
CA SER A 9 -5.67 3.23 5.92
C SER A 9 -4.33 3.93 5.63
N ILE A 10 -4.35 5.26 5.62
CA ILE A 10 -3.15 6.08 5.45
C ILE A 10 -2.37 6.04 6.77
N ARG A 11 -1.15 5.52 6.75
CA ARG A 11 -0.17 5.74 7.83
C ARG A 11 0.77 6.87 7.43
N PHE A 12 1.40 7.50 8.45
CA PHE A 12 2.34 8.63 8.40
C PHE A 12 2.76 9.13 7.00
N LYS A 13 2.58 10.43 6.74
CA LYS A 13 3.03 11.11 5.50
C LYS A 13 2.46 10.51 4.20
N ASN A 14 1.19 10.13 4.19
CA ASN A 14 0.45 9.72 2.97
C ASN A 14 0.84 8.33 2.40
N ILE A 15 1.48 7.49 3.21
CA ILE A 15 1.88 6.13 2.83
C ILE A 15 0.73 5.16 3.13
N ARG A 16 0.39 4.33 2.15
CA ARG A 16 -0.62 3.27 2.28
C ARG A 16 0.06 1.93 2.34
N ALA A 17 -0.53 1.01 3.09
CA ALA A 17 -0.06 -0.36 3.18
C ALA A 17 -1.19 -1.33 2.83
N SER A 18 -0.93 -2.24 1.90
CA SER A 18 -1.87 -3.31 1.52
C SER A 18 -1.31 -4.66 1.94
N LYS A 19 -2.06 -5.41 2.74
CA LYS A 19 -1.70 -6.79 3.10
C LYS A 19 -1.98 -7.70 1.92
N ILE A 20 -1.03 -8.57 1.60
CA ILE A 20 -1.24 -9.63 0.60
C ILE A 20 -2.02 -10.76 1.29
N ASN A 21 -3.19 -11.11 0.75
CA ASN A 21 -4.00 -12.17 1.35
C ASN A 21 -3.27 -13.52 1.21
N GLY A 22 -3.20 -14.30 2.29
CA GLY A 22 -2.49 -15.59 2.32
C GLY A 22 -0.98 -15.51 2.56
N TYR A 23 -0.38 -14.31 2.61
CA TYR A 23 1.06 -14.15 2.84
C TYR A 23 1.37 -13.09 3.91
N PRO A 24 2.42 -13.27 4.73
CA PRO A 24 2.82 -12.32 5.76
C PRO A 24 3.60 -11.13 5.18
N TYR A 25 3.11 -10.51 4.11
CA TYR A 25 3.75 -9.35 3.47
C TYR A 25 2.79 -8.16 3.36
N LEU A 26 3.35 -6.97 3.52
CA LEU A 26 2.71 -5.66 3.35
C LEU A 26 3.37 -4.91 2.19
N ILE A 27 2.59 -4.55 1.19
CA ILE A 27 3.01 -3.66 0.12
C ILE A 27 2.80 -2.22 0.60
N HIS A 28 3.89 -1.48 0.75
CA HIS A 28 3.86 -0.05 1.03
C HIS A 28 3.87 0.72 -0.30
N TYR A 29 2.92 1.63 -0.48
CA TYR A 29 2.78 2.40 -1.70
C TYR A 29 2.20 3.79 -1.43
N THR A 30 2.38 4.69 -2.40
CA THR A 30 1.76 6.01 -2.42
C THR A 30 1.00 6.21 -3.71
N ILE A 31 -0.02 7.07 -3.68
CA ILE A 31 -0.85 7.38 -4.86
C ILE A 31 -0.61 8.83 -5.23
N ASN A 32 -0.08 9.05 -6.44
CA ASN A 32 -0.04 10.37 -7.03
C ASN A 32 -1.30 10.59 -7.86
N LYS A 33 -2.29 11.27 -7.28
CA LYS A 33 -3.57 11.56 -7.95
C LYS A 33 -3.44 12.51 -9.14
N LYS A 34 -2.43 13.40 -9.17
CA LYS A 34 -2.23 14.33 -10.30
C LYS A 34 -1.78 13.58 -11.55
N ASN A 35 -0.90 12.61 -11.38
CA ASN A 35 -0.33 11.84 -12.49
C ASN A 35 -1.02 10.47 -12.67
N LEU A 36 -2.09 10.21 -11.90
CA LEU A 36 -2.80 8.93 -11.86
C LEU A 36 -1.86 7.71 -11.73
N THR A 37 -0.80 7.86 -10.93
CA THR A 37 0.27 6.85 -10.79
C THR A 37 0.29 6.29 -9.38
N ILE A 38 0.65 5.01 -9.25
CA ILE A 38 0.91 4.35 -7.97
C ILE A 38 2.41 4.05 -7.89
N LEU A 39 3.07 4.57 -6.85
CA LEU A 39 4.47 4.30 -6.57
C LEU A 39 4.58 3.26 -5.46
N ILE A 40 5.19 2.12 -5.76
CA ILE A 40 5.49 1.08 -4.76
C ILE A 40 6.80 1.45 -4.06
N LEU A 41 6.74 1.64 -2.75
CA LEU A 41 7.90 2.00 -1.92
C LEU A 41 8.67 0.74 -1.47
N GLY A 42 7.98 -0.38 -1.28
CA GLY A 42 8.59 -1.64 -0.89
C GLY A 42 7.60 -2.68 -0.41
N VAL A 43 8.07 -3.92 -0.29
CA VAL A 43 7.31 -5.06 0.26
C VAL A 43 8.00 -5.51 1.53
N LEU A 44 7.30 -5.43 2.66
CA LEU A 44 7.85 -5.72 3.99
C LEU A 44 7.17 -6.93 4.60
N HIS A 45 7.93 -7.80 5.27
CA HIS A 45 7.37 -8.89 6.04
C HIS A 45 6.65 -8.36 7.29
N THR A 46 5.48 -8.90 7.62
CA THR A 46 4.66 -8.44 8.75
C THR A 46 5.18 -8.87 10.11
N SER A 47 6.11 -9.82 10.14
CA SER A 47 6.84 -10.20 11.34
C SER A 47 8.23 -9.58 11.25
N SER A 48 8.41 -8.40 11.84
CA SER A 48 9.71 -7.90 12.28
C SER A 48 9.83 -8.15 13.77
#